data_AF-A0A4S0JWS2-F1
#
_entry.id   AF-A0A4S0JWS2-F1
#
_cell.length_a   1.000
_cell.length_b   1.000
_cell.length_c   1.000
_cell.angle_alpha   90.00
_cell.angle_beta   90.00
_cell.angle_gamma   90.00
#
_symmetry.space_group_name_H-M   'P 1'
#
loop_
_entity.id
_entity.type
_entity.pdbx_description
1 polymer ?
#
loop_
_entity_poly.entity_id
_entity_poly.type
_entity_poly.pdbx_seq_one_letter_code
_entity_poly.pdbx_strand_id
1 'polypeptide(L)'
;PFYIQYGRWIGNILTGNLGWSETARQPVAHALASLLPATLELVLLAFIPGFLLAIYLGSRAGIHLNRWPDHVIRIFTILGWSFPVYVFGLLMLLIFYSALDWFPPGRLSQWAQAAVTSPGFTRYTGANTIDAL
;
A
#
# COMPACT_ATOMS: atom_id res chain seq x y z
N PRO A 1 -25.36 11.87 24.90
CA PRO A 1 -23.94 11.88 25.33
C PRO A 1 -23.07 10.98 24.44
N PHE A 2 -21.82 11.38 24.16
CA PHE A 2 -20.94 10.68 23.21
C PHE A 2 -20.61 9.25 23.64
N TYR A 3 -20.42 9.01 24.94
CA TYR A 3 -20.10 7.68 25.48
C TYR A 3 -21.20 6.65 25.23
N ILE A 4 -22.48 7.06 25.23
CA ILE A 4 -23.61 6.18 24.90
C ILE A 4 -23.60 5.83 23.41
N GLN A 5 -23.34 6.80 22.55
CA GLN A 5 -23.26 6.58 21.10
C GLN A 5 -22.08 5.67 20.74
N TYR A 6 -20.93 5.89 21.37
CA TYR A 6 -19.75 5.04 21.20
C TYR A 6 -19.98 3.61 21.73
N GLY A 7 -20.61 3.47 22.90
CA GLY A 7 -20.99 2.16 23.44
C GLY A 7 -21.95 1.39 22.51
N ARG A 8 -22.94 2.07 21.92
CA ARG A 8 -23.84 1.47 20.91
C ARG A 8 -23.09 1.08 19.65
N TRP A 9 -22.17 1.92 19.17
CA TRP A 9 -21.35 1.63 18.00
C TRP A 9 -20.45 0.41 18.21
N ILE A 10 -19.81 0.28 19.38
CA ILE A 10 -19.05 -0.93 19.74
C ILE A 10 -19.96 -2.16 19.75
N GLY A 11 -21.15 -2.07 20.36
CA GLY A 11 -22.11 -3.19 20.38
C GLY A 11 -22.49 -3.65 18.96
N ASN A 12 -22.70 -2.72 18.04
CA ASN A 12 -22.96 -3.04 16.63
C ASN A 12 -21.75 -3.72 15.96
N ILE A 13 -20.53 -3.25 16.21
CA ILE A 13 -19.31 -3.87 15.65
C ILE A 13 -19.14 -5.31 16.14
N LEU A 14 -19.35 -5.55 17.44
CA LEU A 14 -19.21 -6.88 18.03
C LEU A 14 -20.25 -7.88 17.49
N THR A 15 -21.34 -7.39 16.92
CA THR A 15 -22.36 -8.22 16.23
C THR A 15 -22.13 -8.30 14.72
N GLY A 16 -21.00 -7.79 14.21
CA GLY A 16 -20.64 -7.79 12.79
C GLY A 16 -21.25 -6.64 11.97
N ASN A 17 -22.04 -5.77 12.60
CA ASN A 17 -22.63 -4.60 11.95
C ASN A 17 -21.67 -3.41 12.02
N LEU A 18 -20.85 -3.25 10.98
CA LEU A 18 -19.93 -2.12 10.83
C LEU A 18 -20.64 -0.78 10.47
N GLY A 19 -21.95 -0.82 10.21
CA GLY A 19 -22.75 0.35 9.86
C GLY A 19 -22.71 0.72 8.38
N TRP A 20 -23.14 1.94 8.09
CA TRP A 20 -23.27 2.51 6.74
C TRP A 20 -22.20 3.57 6.49
N SER A 21 -21.60 3.55 5.30
CA SER A 21 -20.68 4.60 4.86
C SER A 21 -21.43 5.62 4.01
N GLU A 22 -21.48 6.87 4.46
CA GLU A 22 -22.05 7.96 3.67
C GLU A 22 -21.20 8.29 2.43
N THR A 23 -19.87 8.19 2.55
CA THR A 23 -18.94 8.44 1.45
C THR A 23 -19.08 7.39 0.35
N ALA A 24 -19.15 6.11 0.72
CA ALA A 24 -19.24 5.01 -0.24
C ALA A 24 -20.69 4.67 -0.62
N ARG A 25 -21.70 5.25 0.07
CA ARG A 25 -23.13 4.98 -0.08
C ARG A 25 -23.47 3.48 -0.06
N GLN A 26 -22.82 2.74 0.83
CA GLN A 26 -23.02 1.30 1.00
C GLN A 26 -22.63 0.85 2.41
N PRO A 27 -22.97 -0.38 2.84
CA PRO A 27 -22.53 -0.90 4.13
C PRO A 27 -21.00 -0.95 4.19
N VAL A 28 -20.41 -0.57 5.33
CA VAL A 28 -18.95 -0.47 5.50
C VAL A 28 -18.25 -1.79 5.18
N ALA A 29 -18.85 -2.93 5.55
CA ALA A 29 -18.31 -4.25 5.26
C ALA A 29 -18.12 -4.50 3.73
N HIS A 30 -19.07 -4.05 2.90
CA HIS A 30 -18.99 -4.20 1.45
C HIS A 30 -17.91 -3.28 0.86
N ALA A 31 -17.84 -2.04 1.35
CA ALA A 31 -16.79 -1.11 0.94
C ALA A 31 -15.40 -1.67 1.26
N LEU A 32 -15.19 -2.17 2.48
CA LEU A 32 -13.94 -2.80 2.88
C LEU A 32 -13.63 -4.03 2.03
N ALA A 33 -14.59 -4.94 1.82
CA ALA A 33 -14.38 -6.13 0.99
C ALA A 33 -13.94 -5.79 -0.44
N SER A 34 -14.43 -4.69 -1.02
CA SER A 34 -14.05 -4.24 -2.36
C SER A 34 -12.67 -3.59 -2.45
N LEU A 35 -12.18 -2.96 -1.37
CA LEU A 35 -10.94 -2.17 -1.34
C LEU A 35 -9.75 -2.93 -0.73
N LEU A 36 -10.05 -3.87 0.17
CA LEU A 36 -9.06 -4.60 0.95
C LEU A 36 -8.11 -5.45 0.07
N PRO A 37 -8.56 -6.16 -0.97
CA PRO A 37 -7.65 -6.91 -1.85
C PRO A 37 -6.58 -6.04 -2.51
N ALA A 38 -6.97 -4.86 -3.00
CA ALA A 38 -6.05 -3.91 -3.63
C ALA A 38 -5.03 -3.35 -2.63
N THR A 39 -5.46 -3.10 -1.40
CA THR A 39 -4.59 -2.60 -0.33
C THR A 39 -3.62 -3.68 0.14
N LEU A 40 -4.10 -4.91 0.32
CA LEU A 40 -3.24 -6.04 0.71
C LEU A 40 -2.19 -6.33 -0.35
N GLU A 41 -2.57 -6.33 -1.63
CA GLU A 41 -1.64 -6.48 -2.75
C GLU A 41 -0.54 -5.42 -2.69
N LEU A 42 -0.91 -4.14 -2.56
CA LEU A 42 0.06 -3.05 -2.45
C LEU A 42 0.99 -3.21 -1.23
N VAL A 43 0.41 -3.52 -0.06
CA VAL A 43 1.17 -3.67 1.18
C VAL A 43 2.14 -4.83 1.07
N LEU A 44 1.72 -5.99 0.57
CA LEU A 44 2.58 -7.17 0.46
C LEU A 44 3.73 -6.92 -0.53
N LEU A 45 3.43 -6.34 -1.69
CA LEU A 45 4.44 -6.03 -2.71
C LEU A 45 5.45 -4.99 -2.25
N ALA A 46 5.05 -4.03 -1.40
CA ALA A 46 5.97 -3.04 -0.85
C ALA A 46 6.73 -3.56 0.39
N PHE A 47 6.01 -4.24 1.30
CA PHE A 47 6.53 -4.65 2.60
C PHE A 47 7.59 -5.74 2.47
N ILE A 48 7.34 -6.79 1.70
CA ILE A 48 8.26 -7.95 1.63
C ILE A 48 9.67 -7.54 1.17
N PRO A 49 9.87 -6.89 0.01
CA PRO A 49 11.21 -6.50 -0.42
C PRO A 49 11.81 -5.42 0.49
N GLY A 50 11.00 -4.46 0.95
CA GLY A 50 11.46 -3.40 1.85
C GLY A 50 11.94 -3.93 3.20
N PHE A 51 11.22 -4.89 3.78
CA PHE A 51 11.56 -5.54 5.04
C PHE A 51 12.85 -6.35 4.92
N LEU A 52 13.01 -7.13 3.85
CA LEU A 52 14.23 -7.89 3.60
C LEU A 52 15.44 -6.96 3.43
N LEU A 53 15.28 -5.88 2.67
CA LEU A 53 16.34 -4.88 2.48
C LEU A 53 16.67 -4.16 3.79
N ALA A 54 15.67 -3.80 4.60
CA ALA A 54 15.86 -3.16 5.89
C ALA A 54 16.64 -4.05 6.87
N ILE A 55 16.31 -5.35 6.94
CA ILE A 55 17.08 -6.31 7.74
C ILE A 55 18.51 -6.40 7.25
N TYR A 56 18.71 -6.51 5.94
CA TYR A 56 20.04 -6.63 5.34
C TYR A 56 20.90 -5.40 5.64
N LEU A 57 20.40 -4.20 5.36
CA LEU A 57 21.13 -2.94 5.58
C LEU A 57 21.32 -2.67 7.07
N GLY A 58 20.31 -2.90 7.90
CA GLY A 58 20.40 -2.72 9.35
C GLY A 58 21.44 -3.64 9.99
N SER A 59 21.47 -4.92 9.59
CA SER A 59 22.49 -5.87 10.02
C SER A 59 23.89 -5.44 9.59
N ARG A 60 24.06 -5.03 8.32
CA ARG A 60 25.36 -4.56 7.80
C ARG A 60 25.86 -3.31 8.50
N ALA A 61 24.97 -2.36 8.81
CA ALA A 61 25.32 -1.16 9.57
C ALA A 61 25.77 -1.51 11.00
N GLY A 62 25.05 -2.41 11.68
CA GLY A 62 25.41 -2.87 13.02
C GLY A 62 26.76 -3.60 13.08
N ILE A 63 27.05 -4.46 12.10
CA ILE A 63 28.34 -5.18 12.02
C ILE A 63 29.51 -4.21 11.74
N HIS A 64 29.28 -3.17 10.93
CA HIS A 64 30.31 -2.20 10.53
C HIS A 64 30.20 -0.88 11.30
N LEU A 65 29.83 -0.95 12.59
CA LEU A 65 29.61 0.23 13.42
C LEU A 65 30.78 1.22 13.35
N ASN A 66 30.46 2.50 13.12
CA ASN A 66 31.43 3.59 12.98
C ASN A 66 32.46 3.40 11.84
N ARG A 67 32.12 2.59 10.83
CA ARG A 67 32.88 2.48 9.58
C ARG A 67 32.09 3.11 8.44
N TRP A 68 32.75 3.30 7.29
CA TRP A 68 32.13 3.93 6.13
C TRP A 68 30.78 3.30 5.71
N PRO A 69 30.55 1.97 5.74
CA PRO A 69 29.26 1.41 5.33
C PRO A 69 28.13 1.81 6.27
N ASP A 70 28.39 1.85 7.58
CA ASP A 70 27.43 2.31 8.58
C ASP A 70 27.04 3.78 8.33
N HIS A 71 28.03 4.66 8.13
CA HIS A 71 27.77 6.07 7.84
C HIS A 71 26.91 6.26 6.57
N VAL A 72 27.21 5.54 5.48
CA VAL A 72 26.42 5.62 4.25
C VAL A 72 24.98 5.14 4.47
N ILE A 73 24.79 4.00 5.14
CA ILE A 73 23.46 3.45 5.43
C ILE A 73 22.66 4.39 6.33
N ARG A 74 23.28 4.97 7.36
CA ARG A 74 22.64 5.95 8.26
C ARG A 74 22.23 7.21 7.51
N ILE A 75 23.10 7.77 6.67
CA ILE A 75 22.76 8.95 5.86
C ILE A 75 21.57 8.64 4.94
N PHE A 76 21.61 7.52 4.22
CA PHE A 76 20.52 7.12 3.34
C PHE A 76 19.20 6.95 4.11
N THR A 77 19.25 6.33 5.29
CA THR A 77 18.07 6.12 6.16
C THR A 77 17.50 7.45 6.66
N ILE A 78 18.37 8.36 7.12
CA ILE A 78 17.95 9.68 7.61
C ILE A 78 17.32 10.49 6.49
N LEU A 79 17.93 10.51 5.30
CA LEU A 79 17.36 11.19 4.14
C LEU A 79 15.98 10.60 3.81
N GLY A 80 15.89 9.28 3.63
CA GLY A 80 14.63 8.62 3.32
C GLY A 80 13.52 8.91 4.33
N TRP A 81 13.86 8.94 5.62
CA TRP A 81 12.91 9.27 6.69
C TRP A 81 12.50 10.75 6.73
N SER A 82 13.40 11.65 6.33
CA SER A 82 13.18 13.10 6.41
C SER A 82 12.37 13.64 5.22
N PHE A 83 12.29 12.90 4.11
CA PHE A 83 11.53 13.34 2.93
C PHE A 83 10.01 13.24 3.17
N PRO A 84 9.23 14.28 2.85
CA PRO A 84 7.77 14.18 2.86
C PRO A 84 7.32 13.09 1.88
N VAL A 85 6.55 12.11 2.37
CA VAL A 85 6.13 10.93 1.59
C VAL A 85 5.43 11.32 0.29
N TYR A 86 4.59 12.37 0.32
CA TYR A 86 3.92 12.88 -0.88
C TYR A 86 4.91 13.39 -1.95
N VAL A 87 5.90 14.20 -1.55
CA VAL A 87 6.92 14.72 -2.47
C VAL A 87 7.76 13.60 -3.03
N PHE A 88 8.13 12.63 -2.19
CA PHE A 88 8.85 11.44 -2.63
C PHE A 88 8.04 10.66 -3.68
N GLY A 89 6.74 10.45 -3.45
CA GLY A 89 5.85 9.82 -4.43
C GLY A 89 5.82 10.54 -5.77
N LEU A 90 5.75 11.88 -5.77
CA LEU A 90 5.83 12.68 -7.00
C LEU A 90 7.19 12.53 -7.72
N LEU A 91 8.29 12.49 -6.98
CA LEU A 91 9.63 12.25 -7.56
C LEU A 91 9.73 10.84 -8.16
N MET A 92 9.17 9.83 -7.50
CA MET A 92 9.14 8.46 -8.03
C MET A 92 8.33 8.40 -9.34
N LEU A 93 7.20 9.11 -9.42
CA LEU A 93 6.45 9.22 -10.69
C LEU A 93 7.25 9.96 -11.77
N LEU A 94 7.94 11.05 -11.42
CA LEU A 94 8.78 11.77 -12.38
C LEU A 94 9.90 10.88 -12.93
N ILE A 95 10.57 10.13 -12.07
CA ILE A 95 11.71 9.30 -12.47
C ILE A 95 11.24 8.03 -13.18
N PHE A 96 10.38 7.23 -12.54
CA PHE A 96 10.06 5.89 -13.03
C PHE A 96 8.93 5.83 -14.04
N TYR A 97 7.96 6.75 -13.96
CA TYR A 97 6.92 6.84 -14.97
C TYR A 97 7.32 7.78 -16.10
N SER A 98 7.70 9.04 -15.79
CA SER A 98 7.92 10.04 -16.84
C SER A 98 9.29 9.95 -17.53
N ALA A 99 10.38 9.70 -16.80
CA ALA A 99 11.72 9.74 -17.40
C ALA A 99 12.19 8.36 -17.91
N LEU A 100 11.86 7.29 -17.18
CA LEU A 100 12.34 5.93 -17.46
C LEU A 100 11.30 5.02 -18.11
N ASP A 101 10.01 5.35 -18.04
CA ASP A 101 8.89 4.53 -18.54
C ASP A 101 8.89 3.07 -18.02
N TRP A 102 9.31 2.89 -16.77
CA TRP A 102 9.36 1.57 -16.11
C TRP A 102 8.01 1.14 -15.57
N PHE A 103 7.22 2.08 -15.05
CA PHE A 103 5.97 1.80 -14.37
C PHE A 103 4.85 2.74 -14.81
N PRO A 104 3.59 2.27 -14.85
CA PRO A 104 2.45 3.14 -15.09
C PRO A 104 2.23 4.13 -13.93
N PRO A 105 1.48 5.23 -14.15
CA PRO A 105 1.26 6.26 -13.13
C PRO A 105 0.25 5.84 -12.05
N GLY A 106 -0.40 4.68 -12.21
CA GLY A 106 -1.37 4.13 -11.28
C GLY A 106 -1.22 2.61 -11.13
N ARG A 107 -2.21 1.96 -10.51
CA ARG A 107 -2.16 0.52 -10.21
C ARG A 107 -2.01 -0.36 -11.46
N LEU A 108 -2.55 0.07 -12.61
CA LEU A 108 -2.47 -0.63 -13.90
C LEU A 108 -2.12 0.35 -15.03
N SER A 109 -1.45 -0.14 -16.06
CA SER A 109 -1.32 0.57 -17.34
C SER A 109 -2.67 0.66 -18.06
N GLN A 110 -2.79 1.53 -19.06
CA GLN A 110 -4.05 1.71 -19.80
C GLN A 110 -4.52 0.41 -20.48
N TRP A 111 -3.60 -0.34 -21.10
CA TRP A 111 -3.93 -1.61 -21.74
C TRP A 111 -4.35 -2.67 -20.72
N ALA A 112 -3.68 -2.73 -19.56
CA ALA A 112 -3.99 -3.71 -18.53
C ALA A 112 -5.35 -3.39 -17.89
N GLN A 113 -5.65 -2.10 -17.67
CA GLN A 113 -6.96 -1.67 -17.21
C GLN A 113 -8.07 -2.08 -18.18
N ALA A 114 -7.85 -1.92 -19.49
CA ALA A 114 -8.80 -2.36 -20.51
C ALA A 114 -9.03 -3.88 -20.48
N ALA A 115 -7.96 -4.67 -20.30
CA ALA A 115 -8.06 -6.13 -20.17
C ALA A 115 -8.87 -6.56 -18.94
N VAL A 116 -8.58 -5.98 -17.77
CA VAL A 116 -9.19 -6.34 -16.48
C VAL A 116 -10.63 -5.80 -16.33
N THR A 117 -11.06 -4.90 -17.22
CA THR A 117 -12.45 -4.45 -17.35
C THR A 117 -13.20 -5.18 -18.48
N SER A 118 -12.50 -5.97 -19.31
CA SER A 118 -13.13 -6.71 -20.40
C SER A 118 -14.07 -7.81 -19.87
N PRO A 119 -15.12 -8.19 -20.61
CA PRO A 119 -16.03 -9.27 -20.20
C PRO A 119 -15.36 -10.64 -20.04
N GLY A 120 -14.19 -10.84 -20.65
CA GLY A 120 -13.43 -12.08 -20.56
C GLY A 120 -12.59 -12.22 -19.30
N PHE A 121 -12.43 -11.17 -18.50
CA PHE A 121 -11.62 -11.20 -17.29
C PHE A 121 -12.45 -11.53 -16.05
N THR A 122 -12.11 -12.62 -15.37
CA THR A 122 -12.80 -13.08 -14.16
C THR A 122 -12.05 -12.63 -12.90
N ARG A 123 -12.71 -11.89 -12.01
CA ARG A 123 -12.16 -11.48 -10.72
C ARG A 123 -12.59 -12.47 -9.63
N TYR A 124 -11.63 -13.21 -9.08
CA TYR A 124 -11.88 -14.13 -7.98
C TYR A 124 -11.59 -13.47 -6.63
N THR A 125 -10.46 -12.76 -6.54
CA THR A 125 -9.94 -12.20 -5.28
C THR A 125 -10.01 -10.68 -5.23
N GLY A 126 -10.01 -9.99 -6.38
CA GLY A 126 -9.89 -8.54 -6.47
C GLY A 126 -8.44 -8.03 -6.46
N ALA A 127 -7.46 -8.91 -6.25
CA ALA A 127 -6.04 -8.63 -6.41
C ALA A 127 -5.64 -8.91 -7.87
N ASN A 128 -5.14 -7.90 -8.58
CA ASN A 128 -4.89 -8.03 -10.02
C ASN A 128 -3.73 -9.00 -10.30
N THR A 129 -2.73 -9.07 -9.43
CA THR A 129 -1.58 -9.99 -9.53
C THR A 129 -1.97 -11.46 -9.39
N ILE A 130 -3.03 -11.77 -8.65
CA ILE A 130 -3.52 -13.14 -8.47
C ILE A 130 -4.54 -13.47 -9.56
N ASP A 131 -5.50 -12.56 -9.80
CA ASP A 131 -6.58 -12.79 -10.76
C ASP A 131 -6.11 -12.80 -12.23
N ALA A 132 -4.89 -12.34 -12.52
CA ALA A 132 -4.31 -12.34 -13.87
C ALA A 132 -3.47 -13.60 -14.19
N LEU A 133 -3.27 -14.51 -13.23
CA LEU A 133 -2.60 -15.81 -13.42
C LEU A 133 -3.58 -16.86 -13.95
#